data_AF-A0A0F8XQH9-F1
#
_entry.id   AF-A0A0F8XQH9-F1
#
_cell.length_a   1.000
_cell.length_b   1.000
_cell.length_c   1.000
_cell.angle_alpha   90.00
_cell.angle_beta   90.00
_cell.angle_gamma   90.00
#
_symmetry.space_group_name_H-M   'P 1'
#
loop_
_entity.id
_entity.type
_entity.pdbx_description
1 polymer ?
#
loop_
_entity_poly.entity_id
_entity_poly.type
_entity_poly.pdbx_seq_one_letter_code
_entity_poly.pdbx_strand_id
1 'polypeptide(L)' 'YHIALLKNNNFVSNEMRAERNNRTFSYYTITDKGKNTLRFIEKMNKDIEVDEEALEKILQ' A
#
# COMPACT_ATOMS: atom_id res chain seq x y z
N TYR A 1 9.35 10.97 -4.72
CA TYR A 1 10.25 10.29 -3.78
C TYR A 1 9.71 8.93 -3.32
N HIS A 2 8.56 8.87 -2.64
CA HIS A 2 7.98 7.60 -2.13
C HIS A 2 7.79 6.50 -3.17
N ILE A 3 7.25 6.81 -4.37
CA ILE A 3 7.09 5.81 -5.43
C ILE A 3 8.42 5.20 -5.89
N ALA A 4 9.50 5.98 -5.92
CA ALA A 4 10.83 5.46 -6.28
C ALA A 4 11.33 4.47 -5.23
N LEU A 5 11.12 4.75 -3.94
CA LEU A 5 11.45 3.81 -2.86
C LEU A 5 10.61 2.53 -2.93
N LEU A 6 9.30 2.66 -3.18
CA LEU A 6 8.41 1.51 -3.30
C LEU A 6 8.79 0.64 -4.51
N LYS A 7 9.19 1.26 -5.62
CA LYS A 7 9.71 0.56 -6.81
C LYS A 7 11.03 -0.15 -6.50
N ASN A 8 12.00 0.55 -5.91
CA ASN A 8 13.32 0.00 -5.56
C ASN A 8 13.22 -1.19 -4.59
N ASN A 9 12.20 -1.21 -3.74
CA ASN A 9 11.95 -2.30 -2.79
C ASN A 9 10.96 -3.35 -3.30
N ASN A 10 10.57 -3.31 -4.58
CA ASN A 10 9.67 -4.26 -5.24
C ASN A 10 8.26 -4.33 -4.62
N PHE A 11 7.74 -3.22 -4.07
CA PHE A 11 6.35 -3.12 -3.63
C PHE A 11 5.41 -2.65 -4.74
N VAL A 12 5.94 -1.90 -5.71
CA VAL A 12 5.22 -1.50 -6.93
C VAL A 12 6.08 -1.79 -8.17
N SER A 13 5.44 -2.27 -9.24
CA SER A 13 6.03 -2.34 -10.58
C SER A 13 5.65 -1.08 -11.37
N ASN A 14 6.39 -0.82 -12.45
CA ASN A 14 6.16 0.34 -13.30
C ASN A 14 6.23 -0.05 -14.77
N GLU A 15 5.25 0.41 -15.54
CA GLU A 15 5.20 0.28 -16.99
C GLU A 15 5.04 1.67 -17.62
N MET A 16 5.88 1.98 -18.60
CA MET A 16 5.70 3.16 -19.44
C MET A 16 4.84 2.80 -20.63
N ARG A 17 3.75 3.54 -20.86
CA ARG A 17 2.88 3.35 -22.02
C ARG A 17 2.75 4.66 -22.78
N ALA A 18 2.82 4.57 -24.10
CA ALA A 18 2.52 5.68 -25.00
C ALA A 18 1.01 5.70 -25.27
N GLU A 19 0.39 6.85 -25.08
CA GLU A 19 -1.01 7.07 -25.45
C GLU A 19 -1.13 7.61 -26.89
N ARG A 20 -2.36 7.56 -27.44
CA ARG A 20 -2.68 7.98 -28.82
C ARG A 20 -2.31 9.44 -29.14
N ASN A 21 -2.03 10.26 -28.13
CA ASN A 21 -1.65 11.67 -28.22
C ASN A 21 -0.13 11.90 -28.18
N ASN A 22 0.70 10.87 -28.39
CA ASN A 22 2.16 10.90 -28.25
C ASN A 22 2.66 11.27 -26.85
N ARG A 23 1.81 11.25 -25.82
CA ARG A 23 2.24 11.41 -24.44
C ARG A 23 2.59 10.05 -23.87
N THR A 24 3.67 10.02 -23.08
CA THR A 24 4.07 8.82 -22.35
C THR A 24 3.70 8.98 -20.89
N PHE A 25 3.03 7.98 -20.33
CA PHE A 25 2.65 7.95 -18.93
C PHE A 25 3.28 6.75 -18.23
N SER A 26 3.64 6.95 -16.96
CA SER A 26 4.08 5.89 -16.06
C SER A 26 2.89 5.32 -15.31
N TYR A 27 2.59 4.04 -15.52
CA TYR A 27 1.60 3.29 -14.77
C TYR A 27 2.31 2.50 -13.70
N TYR A 28 1.73 2.47 -12.50
CA TYR A 28 2.28 1.74 -11.36
C TYR A 28 1.25 0.72 -10.87
N THR A 29 1.71 -0.51 -10.64
CA THR A 29 0.88 -1.61 -10.17
C THR A 29 1.48 -2.17 -8.90
N ILE A 30 0.64 -2.48 -7.91
CA ILE A 30 1.11 -3.10 -6.66
C ILE A 30 1.51 -4.55 -6.96
N THR A 31 2.74 -4.92 -6.59
CA THR A 31 3.24 -6.29 -6.76
C THR A 31 2.63 -7.23 -5.73
N ASP A 32 2.85 -8.54 -5.85
CA ASP A 32 2.39 -9.50 -4.83
C ASP A 32 3.03 -9.25 -3.46
N LYS A 33 4.31 -8.84 -3.44
CA LYS A 33 4.98 -8.37 -2.21
C LYS A 33 4.28 -7.15 -1.62
N GLY A 34 3.92 -6.17 -2.46
CA GLY A 34 3.13 -4.99 -2.07
C GLY A 34 1.78 -5.38 -1.46
N LYS A 35 1.03 -6.25 -2.13
CA LYS A 35 -0.28 -6.72 -1.64
C LYS A 35 -0.17 -7.45 -0.31
N ASN A 36 0.80 -8.34 -0.15
CA ASN A 36 1.01 -9.05 1.10
C ASN A 36 1.35 -8.08 2.24
N THR A 37 2.19 -7.09 1.97
CA THR A 37 2.55 -6.06 2.96
C THR A 37 1.35 -5.21 3.36
N LEU A 38 0.51 -4.81 2.41
CA LEU A 38 -0.73 -4.11 2.70
C LEU A 38 -1.67 -4.93 3.59
N ARG A 39 -1.83 -6.22 3.32
CA ARG A 39 -2.63 -7.12 4.18
C ARG A 39 -2.11 -7.18 5.62
N PHE A 40 -0.79 -7.17 5.81
CA PHE A 40 -0.21 -7.11 7.15
C PHE A 40 -0.53 -5.79 7.85
N ILE A 41 -0.41 -4.66 7.15
CA ILE A 41 -0.74 -3.33 7.68
C ILE A 41 -2.23 -3.25 8.03
N GLU A 42 -3.12 -3.72 7.16
CA GLU A 42 -4.56 -3.78 7.41
C GLU A 42 -4.89 -4.62 8.64
N LYS A 43 -4.21 -5.75 8.82
CA LYS A 43 -4.35 -6.57 10.02
C LYS A 43 -3.90 -5.82 11.28
N MET A 44 -2.74 -5.16 11.24
CA MET A 44 -2.24 -4.38 12.39
C MET A 44 -3.20 -3.27 12.78
N ASN A 45 -3.78 -2.56 11.81
CA ASN A 45 -4.76 -1.51 12.09
C ASN A 45 -6.01 -2.09 12.77
N LYS A 46 -6.50 -3.23 12.28
CA LYS A 46 -7.65 -3.90 12.89
C LYS A 46 -7.34 -4.39 14.31
N ASP A 47 -6.15 -4.91 14.54
CA ASP A 47 -5.74 -5.36 15.88
C ASP A 47 -5.69 -4.15 16.84
N ILE A 48 -5.19 -3.00 16.39
CA ILE A 48 -5.21 -1.74 17.16
C ILE A 48 -6.64 -1.29 17.47
N GLU A 49 -7.55 -1.30 16.48
CA GLU A 49 -8.96 -0.93 16.67
C GLU A 49 -9.63 -1.81 17.74
N VAL A 50 -9.36 -3.12 17.72
CA VAL A 50 -9.89 -4.06 18.72
C VAL A 50 -9.32 -3.78 20.12
N ASP A 51 -8.03 -3.48 20.21
CA ASP A 51 -7.38 -3.16 21.48
C ASP A 51 -7.89 -1.83 22.06
N GLU A 52 -8.14 -0.82 21.22
CA GLU A 52 -8.73 0.46 21.61
C GLU A 52 -10.15 0.26 22.18
N GLU A 53 -11.00 -0.52 21.50
CA GLU A 53 -12.35 -0.87 22.01
C GLU A 53 -12.31 -1.62 23.35
N ALA A 54 -11.32 -2.50 23.54
CA ALA A 54 -11.15 -3.22 24.80
C ALA A 54 -10.71 -2.29 25.94
N LEU A 55 -9.82 -1.33 25.67
CA LEU A 55 -9.37 -0.33 26.64
C LEU A 55 -10.51 0.58 27.08
N GLU A 56 -11.35 1.05 26.16
CA GLU A 56 -12.51 1.89 26.49
C GLU A 56 -13.47 1.20 27.47
N LYS A 57 -13.69 -0.10 27.33
CA LYS A 57 -14.54 -0.89 28.25
C LYS A 57 -13.97 -1.01 29.66
N ILE A 58 -12.64 -0.97 29.82
CA ILE A 58 -11.98 -1.06 31.13
C ILE A 58 -12.03 0.30 31.86
N LEU A 59 -11.97 1.40 31.12
CA LEU A 59 -11.94 2.76 31.66
C LEU A 59 -13.34 3.31 32.04
N GLN A 60 -14.41 2.66 31.60
CA GLN A 60 -15.80 2.95 31.97
C GLN A 60 -16.19 2.29 33.30
#